data_AF-A0A3A0UCX0-F1
#
_entry.id   AF-A0A3A0UCX0-F1
#
_cell.length_a   1.000
_cell.length_b   1.000
_cell.length_c   1.000
_cell.angle_alpha   90.00
_cell.angle_beta   90.00
_cell.angle_gamma   90.00
#
_symmetry.space_group_name_H-M   'P 1'
#
loop_
_entity.id
_entity.type
_entity.pdbx_description
1 polymer ?
#
loop_
_entity_poly.entity_id
_entity_poly.type
_entity_poly.pdbx_seq_one_letter_code
_entity_poly.pdbx_strand_id
1 'polypeptide(L)'
;FRDCIYMRSLFFMSKKRLLKSQFTMSNIAFSLNFLIMGIWHGIEVYYILYGLYHAVLFIGYGYYEKWRKKHPPKWSNQFTALLSIIVTFHFVTFGFFIVSGKLF
;
A
#
# COMPACT_ATOMS: atom_id res chain seq x y z
N PHE A 1 -12.68 5.84 2.20
CA PHE A 1 -12.08 4.67 1.52
C PHE A 1 -11.74 3.52 2.48
N ARG A 2 -10.97 3.72 3.55
CA ARG A 2 -10.59 2.64 4.47
C ARG A 2 -11.81 1.93 5.10
N ASP A 3 -12.76 2.67 5.65
CA ASP A 3 -13.92 2.05 6.32
C ASP A 3 -14.98 1.56 5.33
N CYS A 4 -15.29 2.34 4.29
CA CYS A 4 -16.33 1.96 3.33
C CYS A 4 -15.91 0.87 2.33
N ILE A 5 -14.63 0.81 1.94
CA ILE A 5 -14.14 -0.09 0.88
C ILE A 5 -13.20 -1.15 1.44
N TYR A 6 -12.21 -0.77 2.25
CA TYR A 6 -11.25 -1.75 2.77
C TYR A 6 -11.90 -2.65 3.82
N MET A 7 -12.54 -2.09 4.86
CA MET A 7 -13.17 -2.90 5.92
C MET A 7 -14.34 -3.73 5.41
N ARG A 8 -15.17 -3.20 4.50
CA ARG A 8 -16.24 -3.99 3.86
C ARG A 8 -15.71 -5.12 2.98
N SER A 9 -14.68 -4.88 2.17
CA SER A 9 -14.09 -5.91 1.32
C SER A 9 -13.40 -7.00 2.16
N LEU A 10 -12.68 -6.62 3.21
CA LEU A 10 -12.09 -7.56 4.17
C LEU A 10 -13.14 -8.38 4.90
N PHE A 11 -14.21 -7.74 5.37
CA PHE A 11 -15.30 -8.43 6.05
C PHE A 11 -16.00 -9.42 5.12
N PHE A 12 -16.22 -9.06 3.86
CA PHE A 12 -16.79 -9.95 2.85
C PHE A 12 -15.87 -11.14 2.55
N MET A 13 -14.57 -10.90 2.34
CA MET A 13 -13.58 -11.97 2.12
C MET A 13 -13.45 -12.90 3.34
N SER A 14 -13.51 -12.34 4.55
CA SER A 14 -13.43 -13.09 5.81
C SER A 14 -14.68 -13.93 6.04
N LYS A 15 -15.86 -13.37 5.74
CA LYS A 15 -17.14 -14.08 5.82
C LYS A 15 -17.21 -15.25 4.83
N LYS A 16 -16.65 -15.10 3.63
CA LYS A 16 -16.60 -16.17 2.62
C LYS A 16 -15.41 -17.13 2.77
N ARG A 17 -14.53 -16.95 3.78
CA ARG A 17 -13.30 -17.75 3.98
C ARG A 17 -12.51 -17.98 2.69
N LEU A 18 -12.42 -16.95 1.83
CA LEU A 18 -11.80 -17.12 0.51
C LEU A 18 -10.31 -17.48 0.59
N LEU A 19 -9.64 -17.15 1.70
CA LEU A 19 -8.22 -17.42 1.91
C LEU A 19 -7.93 -17.77 3.37
N LYS A 20 -7.04 -18.73 3.61
CA LYS A 20 -6.60 -19.16 4.96
C LYS A 20 -5.69 -18.14 5.64
N SER A 21 -5.06 -17.23 4.90
CA SER A 21 -4.11 -16.26 5.44
C SER A 21 -4.71 -14.86 5.50
N GLN A 22 -4.89 -14.34 6.72
CA GLN A 22 -5.31 -12.96 6.99
C GLN A 22 -4.41 -11.93 6.28
N PHE A 23 -3.13 -12.23 6.12
CA PHE A 23 -2.17 -11.37 5.44
C PHE A 23 -2.47 -11.21 3.94
N THR A 24 -2.75 -12.33 3.26
CA THR A 24 -3.10 -12.30 1.82
C THR A 24 -4.44 -11.58 1.60
N MET A 25 -5.40 -11.78 2.51
CA MET A 25 -6.69 -11.06 2.45
C MET A 25 -6.51 -9.55 2.64
N SER A 26 -5.65 -9.15 3.58
CA SER A 26 -5.33 -7.74 3.82
C SER A 26 -4.69 -7.10 2.60
N ASN A 27 -3.74 -7.79 1.94
CA ASN A 27 -3.07 -7.31 0.73
C ASN A 27 -4.03 -7.11 -0.44
N ILE A 28 -4.98 -8.04 -0.64
CA ILE A 28 -6.00 -7.93 -1.68
C ILE A 28 -6.97 -6.78 -1.37
N ALA A 29 -7.41 -6.65 -0.12
CA ALA A 29 -8.27 -5.55 0.28
C ALA A 29 -7.59 -4.18 0.15
N PHE A 30 -6.28 -4.10 0.44
CA PHE A 30 -5.48 -2.89 0.18
C PHE A 30 -5.38 -2.58 -1.31
N SER A 31 -5.07 -3.59 -2.15
CA SER A 31 -5.00 -3.42 -3.60
C SER A 31 -6.31 -2.88 -4.16
N LEU A 32 -7.43 -3.45 -3.74
CA LEU A 32 -8.76 -3.01 -4.16
C LEU A 32 -9.05 -1.57 -3.68
N ASN A 33 -8.62 -1.22 -2.46
CA ASN A 33 -8.79 0.13 -1.93
C ASN A 33 -8.05 1.18 -2.77
N PHE A 34 -6.79 0.92 -3.10
CA PHE A 34 -5.96 1.84 -3.88
C PHE A 34 -6.39 1.92 -5.35
N LEU A 35 -6.88 0.82 -5.94
CA LEU A 35 -7.45 0.85 -7.29
C LEU A 35 -8.72 1.71 -7.36
N ILE A 36 -9.66 1.53 -6.43
CA ILE A 36 -10.89 2.32 -6.42
C ILE A 36 -10.56 3.80 -6.09
N MET A 37 -9.52 4.06 -5.29
CA MET A 37 -9.04 5.43 -5.01
C MET A 37 -8.42 6.08 -6.25
N GLY A 38 -7.69 5.33 -7.07
CA GLY A 38 -7.14 5.78 -8.35
C GLY A 38 -8.26 6.11 -9.34
N ILE A 39 -9.21 5.19 -9.53
CA ILE A 39 -10.38 5.40 -10.40
C ILE A 39 -11.22 6.60 -9.94
N TRP A 40 -11.31 6.84 -8.62
CA TRP A 40 -12.03 7.99 -8.05
C TRP A 40 -11.37 9.34 -8.39
N HIS A 41 -10.04 9.40 -8.51
CA HIS A 41 -9.35 10.64 -8.87
C HIS A 41 -9.51 11.01 -10.35
N GLY A 42 -9.77 10.03 -11.22
CA GLY A 42 -10.05 10.22 -12.63
C GLY A 42 -9.79 8.95 -13.43
N ILE A 43 -10.37 8.87 -14.62
CA ILE A 43 -10.17 7.72 -15.55
C ILE A 43 -8.82 7.82 -16.28
N GLU A 44 -8.12 8.93 -16.12
CA GLU A 44 -6.83 9.14 -16.74
C GLU A 44 -5.77 8.14 -16.26
N VAL A 45 -4.92 7.70 -17.20
CA VAL A 45 -3.94 6.62 -17.00
C VAL A 45 -2.99 6.92 -15.84
N TYR A 46 -2.69 8.20 -15.58
CA TYR A 46 -1.80 8.61 -14.50
C TYR A 46 -2.38 8.32 -13.09
N TYR A 47 -3.70 8.36 -12.91
CA TYR A 47 -4.32 8.02 -11.63
C TYR A 47 -4.39 6.52 -11.38
N ILE A 48 -4.60 5.73 -12.43
CA ILE A 48 -4.56 4.26 -12.35
C ILE A 48 -3.14 3.79 -12.00
N LEU A 49 -2.12 4.37 -12.65
CA LEU A 49 -0.71 4.10 -12.33
C LEU A 49 -0.38 4.47 -10.88
N TYR A 50 -0.86 5.61 -10.40
CA TYR A 50 -0.68 6.05 -9.02
C TYR A 50 -1.30 5.07 -8.01
N GLY A 51 -2.53 4.62 -8.26
CA GLY A 51 -3.19 3.62 -7.41
C GLY A 51 -2.43 2.29 -7.38
N LEU A 52 -1.93 1.83 -8.53
CA LEU A 52 -1.16 0.59 -8.64
C LEU A 52 0.21 0.71 -7.95
N TYR A 53 0.89 1.85 -8.12
CA TYR A 53 2.14 2.15 -7.44
C TYR A 53 1.99 2.12 -5.91
N HIS A 54 0.95 2.75 -5.37
CA HIS A 54 0.68 2.71 -3.93
C HIS A 54 0.27 1.31 -3.45
N ALA A 55 -0.48 0.54 -4.24
CA ALA A 55 -0.82 -0.83 -3.90
C ALA A 55 0.44 -1.71 -3.75
N VAL A 56 1.36 -1.65 -4.71
CA VAL A 56 2.62 -2.41 -4.67
C VAL A 56 3.49 -2.00 -3.49
N LEU A 57 3.60 -0.69 -3.23
CA LEU A 57 4.30 -0.15 -2.06
C LEU A 57 3.76 -0.71 -0.74
N PHE A 58 2.43 -0.71 -0.58
CA PHE A 58 1.79 -1.15 0.65
C PHE A 58 1.95 -2.67 0.88
N ILE A 59 1.84 -3.47 -0.19
CA ILE A 59 2.08 -4.92 -0.14
C ILE A 59 3.55 -5.21 0.21
N GLY A 60 4.48 -4.50 -0.44
CA GLY A 60 5.91 -4.61 -0.19
C GLY A 60 6.25 -4.25 1.26
N TYR A 61 5.67 -3.17 1.78
CA TYR A 61 5.82 -2.78 3.18
C TYR A 61 5.27 -3.83 4.14
N GLY A 62 4.10 -4.41 3.86
CA GLY A 62 3.54 -5.50 4.66
C GLY A 62 4.44 -6.74 4.70
N TYR A 63 5.08 -7.08 3.57
CA TYR A 63 6.04 -8.18 3.51
C TYR A 63 7.30 -7.86 4.32
N TYR A 64 7.83 -6.64 4.18
CA TYR A 64 8.97 -6.15 4.94
C TYR A 64 8.70 -6.14 6.45
N GLU A 65 7.52 -5.69 6.90
CA GLU A 65 7.13 -5.71 8.31
C GLU A 65 7.12 -7.14 8.87
N LYS A 66 6.59 -8.10 8.10
CA LYS A 66 6.56 -9.51 8.50
C LYS A 66 7.95 -10.13 8.55
N TRP A 67 8.83 -9.76 7.61
CA TRP A 67 10.23 -10.18 7.61
C TRP A 67 11.00 -9.58 8.79
N ARG A 68 10.79 -8.30 9.09
CA ARG A 68 11.41 -7.62 10.24
C ARG A 68 10.95 -8.19 11.58
N LYS A 69 9.69 -8.62 11.69
CA LYS A 69 9.19 -9.34 12.89
C LYS A 69 9.85 -10.70 13.08
N LYS A 70 10.24 -11.38 11.99
CA LYS A 70 10.97 -12.65 12.05
C LYS A 70 12.47 -12.48 12.29
N HIS A 71 13.06 -11.38 11.82
CA HIS A 71 14.47 -11.04 12.02
C HIS A 71 14.57 -9.68 12.72
N PRO A 72 14.44 -9.66 14.06
CA PRO A 72 14.57 -8.41 14.80
C PRO A 72 15.97 -7.83 14.58
N PRO A 73 16.09 -6.62 14.03
CA PRO A 73 17.39 -6.01 13.80
C PRO A 73 18.04 -5.69 15.15
N LYS A 74 19.31 -6.10 15.30
CA LYS A 74 20.13 -5.84 16.50
C LYS A 74 20.74 -4.43 16.54
N TRP A 75 20.54 -3.62 15.49
CA TRP A 75 21.20 -2.32 15.34
C TRP A 75 20.29 -1.12 15.64
N SER A 76 20.93 -0.04 16.12
CA SER A 76 20.35 1.23 16.56
C SER A 76 19.15 1.71 15.73
N ASN A 77 18.03 1.90 16.43
CA ASN A 77 16.73 2.30 15.88
C ASN A 77 16.71 3.68 15.22
N GLN A 78 17.68 4.57 15.50
CA GLN A 78 17.62 5.95 15.00
C GLN A 78 18.05 6.08 13.54
N PHE A 79 19.11 5.38 13.13
CA PHE A 79 19.54 5.35 11.72
C PHE A 79 18.50 4.66 10.82
N THR A 80 17.92 3.56 11.32
CA THR A 80 16.87 2.84 10.60
C THR A 80 15.57 3.65 10.52
N ALA A 81 15.23 4.44 11.55
CA ALA A 81 14.11 5.38 11.50
C ALA A 81 14.36 6.50 10.48
N LEU A 82 15.53 7.13 10.50
CA LEU A 82 15.89 8.20 9.55
C LEU A 82 15.87 7.69 8.10
N LEU A 83 16.46 6.52 7.86
CA LEU A 83 16.43 5.87 6.55
C LEU A 83 15.00 5.58 6.10
N SER A 84 14.14 5.09 7.01
CA SER A 84 12.73 4.83 6.70
C SER A 84 11.99 6.10 6.32
N ILE A 85 12.24 7.22 7.01
CA ILE A 85 11.62 8.53 6.71
C ILE A 85 12.07 9.04 5.34
N ILE A 86 13.37 8.96 5.03
CA ILE A 86 13.90 9.39 3.74
C ILE A 86 13.27 8.56 2.62
N VAL A 87 13.24 7.24 2.79
CA VAL A 87 12.69 6.33 1.80
C VAL A 87 11.19 6.60 1.59
N THR A 88 10.39 6.67 2.65
CA THR A 88 8.95 6.97 2.51
C THR A 88 8.71 8.34 1.91
N PHE A 89 9.51 9.34 2.25
CA PHE A 89 9.43 10.67 1.65
C PHE A 89 9.65 10.63 0.13
N HIS A 90 10.69 9.92 -0.35
CA HIS A 90 10.95 9.77 -1.78
C HIS A 90 9.80 9.03 -2.48
N PHE A 91 9.30 7.95 -1.89
CA PHE A 91 8.18 7.20 -2.48
C PHE A 91 6.89 8.04 -2.55
N VAL A 92 6.60 8.84 -1.53
CA VAL A 92 5.42 9.72 -1.48
C VAL A 92 5.55 10.90 -2.46
N THR A 93 6.71 11.55 -2.50
CA THR A 93 6.96 12.65 -3.45
C THR A 93 6.93 12.17 -4.90
N PHE A 94 7.44 10.96 -5.17
CA PHE A 94 7.30 10.33 -6.48
C PHE A 94 5.83 10.00 -6.82
N GLY A 95 5.04 9.58 -5.82
CA GLY A 95 3.59 9.42 -5.98
C GLY A 95 2.90 10.74 -6.38
N PHE A 96 3.21 11.83 -5.68
CA PHE A 96 2.71 13.16 -6.04
C PHE A 96 3.18 13.62 -7.43
N PHE A 97 4.40 13.26 -7.83
CA PHE A 97 4.92 13.56 -9.16
C PHE A 97 4.12 12.86 -10.27
N ILE A 98 3.75 11.59 -10.09
CA ILE A 98 2.88 10.84 -11.02
C ILE A 98 1.50 11.51 -11.14
N VAL A 99 0.93 11.93 -10.02
CA VAL A 99 -0.39 12.62 -9.97
C VAL A 99 -0.34 13.99 -10.62
N SER A 100 0.81 14.68 -10.56
CA SER A 100 0.97 16.02 -11.15
C SER A 100 0.84 16.02 -12.68
N GLY A 101 0.79 14.87 -13.35
CA GLY A 101 0.54 14.78 -14.79
C GLY A 101 1.65 15.39 -15.67
N LYS A 102 2.76 15.86 -15.08
CA LYS A 102 3.84 16.61 -15.74
C LYS A 102 4.71 15.78 -16.71
N LEU A 103 4.33 14.52 -16.91
CA LEU A 103 4.90 13.59 -17.89
C LEU A 103 4.17 13.65 -19.25
N PHE A 104 3.15 14.49 -19.38
CA PHE A 104 2.44 14.81 -20.62
C PHE A 104 2.31 16.33 -20.81
#